data_AF-A0A346Y617-F1
#
_entry.id   AF-A0A346Y617-F1
#
_cell.length_a   1.000
_cell.length_b   1.000
_cell.length_c   1.000
_cell.angle_alpha   90.00
_cell.angle_beta   90.00
_cell.angle_gamma   90.00
#
_symmetry.space_group_name_H-M   'P 1'
#
loop_
_entity.id
_entity.type
_entity.pdbx_description
1 polymer ?
#
loop_
_entity_poly.entity_id
_entity_poly.type
_entity_poly.pdbx_seq_one_letter_code
_entity_poly.pdbx_strand_id
1 'polypeptide(L)'
;MVTADPFAAPAPASDPEPKGRTVTARWVGDPDDPRRHFTRFFHGTTVVLDEGEEILPAEETGAKRAHWNMGHGTMAYATGTEDDGWRWAELAWNNTDGGRPRVYEVEPVGAWLGDDEDDAGSLAVMSPHGWRVVRAVGFPPEWGGEDADWE
;
A
#
# COMPACT_ATOMS: atom_id res chain seq x y z
N MET A 1 -44.99 -45.25 -15.91
CA MET A 1 -44.31 -44.80 -17.13
C MET A 1 -44.14 -43.29 -16.98
N VAL A 2 -42.95 -42.81 -16.61
CA VAL A 2 -42.70 -41.38 -16.35
C VAL A 2 -41.88 -40.85 -17.51
N THR A 3 -42.46 -39.93 -18.28
CA THR A 3 -41.83 -39.22 -19.40
C THR A 3 -40.94 -38.11 -18.86
N ALA A 4 -39.64 -38.16 -19.16
CA ALA A 4 -38.70 -37.09 -18.82
C ALA A 4 -38.94 -35.86 -19.72
N ASP A 5 -38.85 -34.67 -19.12
CA ASP A 5 -39.07 -33.38 -19.78
C ASP A 5 -37.88 -33.03 -20.71
N PRO A 6 -38.10 -32.82 -22.02
CA PRO A 6 -37.04 -32.52 -22.98
C PRO A 6 -36.48 -31.09 -22.87
N PHE A 7 -37.02 -30.25 -21.99
CA PHE A 7 -36.59 -28.86 -21.80
C PHE A 7 -35.88 -28.59 -20.47
N ALA A 8 -35.51 -29.63 -19.72
CA ALA A 8 -34.67 -29.46 -18.55
C ALA A 8 -33.30 -28.88 -18.97
N ALA A 9 -33.02 -27.64 -18.57
CA ALA A 9 -31.72 -27.02 -18.78
C ALA A 9 -30.62 -27.90 -18.19
N PRO A 10 -29.46 -28.04 -18.87
CA PRO A 10 -28.35 -28.81 -18.31
C PRO A 10 -27.97 -28.20 -16.95
N ALA A 11 -27.79 -29.05 -15.94
CA ALA A 11 -27.26 -28.62 -14.66
C ALA A 11 -25.96 -27.82 -14.92
N PRO A 12 -25.74 -26.69 -14.23
CA PRO A 12 -24.51 -25.93 -14.38
C PRO A 12 -23.33 -26.88 -14.15
N ALA A 13 -22.33 -26.80 -15.03
CA ALA A 13 -21.11 -27.56 -14.85
C ALA A 13 -20.57 -27.23 -13.45
N SER A 14 -20.43 -28.24 -12.59
CA SER A 14 -19.79 -28.07 -11.30
C SER A 14 -18.42 -27.44 -11.55
N ASP A 15 -18.14 -26.31 -10.89
CA ASP A 15 -16.83 -25.69 -10.96
C ASP A 15 -15.76 -26.75 -10.68
N PRO A 16 -14.67 -26.81 -11.44
CA PRO A 16 -13.63 -27.79 -11.22
C PRO A 16 -13.13 -27.66 -9.78
N GLU A 17 -13.19 -28.75 -9.02
CA GLU A 17 -12.59 -28.80 -7.68
C GLU A 17 -11.14 -28.30 -7.79
N PRO A 18 -10.73 -27.29 -7.00
CA PRO A 18 -9.38 -26.77 -7.05
C PRO A 18 -8.40 -27.90 -6.72
N LYS A 19 -7.70 -28.40 -7.76
CA LYS A 19 -6.63 -29.38 -7.63
C LYS A 19 -5.36 -28.67 -7.16
N GLY A 20 -5.37 -28.24 -5.92
CA GLY A 20 -4.25 -27.61 -5.26
C GLY A 20 -4.56 -27.51 -3.77
N ARG A 21 -3.55 -27.74 -2.93
CA ARG A 21 -3.67 -27.51 -1.50
C ARG A 21 -4.02 -26.03 -1.31
N THR A 22 -5.21 -25.72 -0.80
CA THR A 22 -5.56 -24.35 -0.43
C THR A 22 -4.64 -23.96 0.72
N VAL A 23 -3.53 -23.30 0.39
CA VAL A 23 -2.65 -22.69 1.39
C VAL A 23 -3.30 -21.37 1.75
N THR A 24 -4.02 -21.33 2.87
CA THR A 24 -4.32 -20.06 3.52
C THR A 24 -3.00 -19.56 4.10
N ALA A 25 -2.23 -18.83 3.29
CA ALA A 25 -1.05 -18.16 3.78
C ALA A 25 -1.51 -17.02 4.71
N ARG A 26 -1.58 -17.29 6.00
CA ARG A 26 -1.47 -16.24 7.01
C ARG A 26 -0.03 -15.77 6.95
N TRP A 27 0.21 -14.75 6.12
CA TRP A 27 1.47 -14.01 6.07
C TRP A 27 1.62 -13.22 7.36
N VAL A 28 2.06 -13.91 8.41
CA VAL A 28 2.88 -13.29 9.45
C VAL A 28 4.26 -13.27 8.82
N GLY A 29 4.84 -12.07 8.63
CA GLY A 29 6.19 -11.91 8.10
C GLY A 29 7.21 -12.77 8.85
N ASP A 30 8.39 -12.94 8.26
CA ASP A 30 9.52 -13.64 8.86
C ASP A 30 9.59 -13.35 10.38
N PRO A 31 9.62 -14.36 11.25
CA PRO A 31 9.74 -14.16 12.69
C PRO A 31 11.02 -13.43 13.10
N ASP A 32 11.97 -13.19 12.21
CA ASP A 32 13.12 -12.34 12.50
C ASP A 32 12.99 -10.94 11.87
N ASP A 33 11.90 -10.66 11.15
CA ASP A 33 11.61 -9.34 10.60
C ASP A 33 11.23 -8.34 11.72
N PRO A 34 12.03 -7.29 11.96
CA PRO A 34 11.73 -6.29 12.99
C PRO A 34 10.40 -5.55 12.72
N ARG A 35 9.92 -5.52 11.47
CA ARG A 35 8.70 -4.83 11.03
C ARG A 35 7.42 -5.54 11.44
N ARG A 36 7.49 -6.82 11.84
CA ARG A 36 6.31 -7.56 12.35
C ARG A 36 5.64 -6.91 13.57
N HIS A 37 6.36 -6.01 14.25
CA HIS A 37 5.89 -5.30 15.43
C HIS A 37 5.20 -3.98 15.10
N PHE A 38 5.13 -3.57 13.82
CA PHE A 38 4.43 -2.36 13.44
C PHE A 38 2.94 -2.50 13.68
N THR A 39 2.44 -1.62 14.54
CA THR A 39 1.01 -1.48 14.83
C THR A 39 0.39 -0.30 14.08
N ARG A 40 1.21 0.53 13.43
CA ARG A 40 0.82 1.73 12.70
C ARG A 40 1.68 1.84 11.46
N PHE A 41 1.09 2.34 10.38
CA PHE A 41 1.78 2.53 9.10
C PHE A 41 1.58 3.96 8.62
N PHE A 42 2.58 4.48 7.92
CA PHE A 42 2.58 5.83 7.42
C PHE A 42 2.97 5.86 5.94
N HIS A 43 2.20 6.60 5.15
CA HIS A 43 2.42 6.80 3.73
C HIS A 43 2.77 8.27 3.47
N GLY A 44 3.94 8.50 2.88
CA GLY A 44 4.43 9.83 2.50
C GLY A 44 4.18 10.10 1.02
N THR A 45 3.54 11.23 0.69
CA THR A 45 3.19 11.62 -0.68
C THR A 45 3.11 13.14 -0.82
N THR A 46 2.96 13.65 -2.04
CA THR A 46 2.53 15.04 -2.31
C THR A 46 1.07 15.14 -2.73
N VAL A 47 0.40 14.01 -2.92
CA VAL A 47 -1.01 13.93 -3.31
C VAL A 47 -1.90 14.25 -2.12
N VAL A 48 -2.99 14.95 -2.38
CA VAL A 48 -4.05 15.18 -1.40
C VAL A 48 -4.97 13.96 -1.40
N LEU A 49 -5.00 13.24 -0.28
CA LEU A 49 -5.87 12.10 -0.03
C LEU A 49 -6.86 12.42 1.08
N ASP A 50 -8.06 11.83 0.98
CA ASP A 50 -9.12 11.93 1.98
C ASP A 50 -9.13 10.71 2.92
N GLU A 51 -9.72 10.87 4.11
CA GLU A 51 -9.94 9.75 5.04
C GLU A 51 -10.84 8.67 4.42
N GLY A 52 -10.39 7.41 4.49
CA GLY A 52 -11.06 6.25 3.89
C GLY A 52 -10.67 5.97 2.43
N GLU A 53 -9.90 6.85 1.79
CA GLU A 53 -9.41 6.63 0.42
C GLU A 53 -8.43 5.46 0.36
N GLU A 54 -8.45 4.70 -0.74
CA GLU A 54 -7.53 3.59 -0.97
C GLU A 54 -6.39 4.03 -1.89
N ILE A 55 -5.16 3.83 -1.42
CA ILE A 55 -3.93 4.05 -2.17
C ILE A 55 -3.58 2.74 -2.86
N LEU A 56 -3.93 2.64 -4.13
CA LEU A 56 -3.63 1.46 -4.92
C LEU A 56 -2.23 1.54 -5.53
N PRO A 57 -1.53 0.41 -5.74
CA PRO A 57 -0.18 0.41 -6.31
C PRO A 57 -0.04 1.13 -7.66
N ALA A 58 -1.11 1.14 -8.48
CA ALA A 58 -1.11 1.81 -9.77
C ALA A 58 -1.36 3.33 -9.68
N GLU A 59 -1.87 3.79 -8.55
CA GLU A 59 -2.28 5.18 -8.28
C GLU A 59 -1.31 5.91 -7.35
N GLU A 60 -0.39 5.16 -6.72
CA GLU A 60 0.66 5.72 -5.89
C GLU A 60 1.49 6.71 -6.74
N THR A 61 1.32 7.97 -6.40
CA THR A 61 1.85 9.12 -7.11
C THR A 61 2.53 9.99 -6.07
N GLY A 62 3.77 10.41 -6.32
CA GLY A 62 4.54 11.20 -5.37
C GLY A 62 6.02 10.86 -5.44
N ALA A 63 6.44 9.69 -4.98
CA ALA A 63 7.79 9.21 -5.22
C ALA A 63 7.87 8.68 -6.66
N LYS A 64 8.32 9.50 -7.63
CA LYS A 64 8.55 8.98 -8.99
C LYS A 64 9.36 7.69 -8.91
N ARG A 65 9.06 6.78 -9.85
CA ARG A 65 9.79 5.54 -10.23
C ARG A 65 11.33 5.57 -10.20
N ALA A 66 11.98 6.71 -10.00
CA ALA A 66 13.43 6.87 -9.90
C ALA A 66 14.02 6.29 -8.60
N HIS A 67 13.24 6.27 -7.50
CA HIS A 67 13.63 5.63 -6.24
C HIS A 67 12.89 4.32 -5.98
N TRP A 68 11.88 4.02 -6.79
CA TRP A 68 11.29 2.69 -6.79
C TRP A 68 12.16 1.77 -7.62
N ASN A 69 12.48 0.62 -7.06
CA ASN A 69 12.92 -0.47 -7.90
C ASN A 69 11.82 -0.73 -8.95
N MET A 70 12.18 -0.70 -10.23
CA MET A 70 11.22 -0.93 -11.33
C MET A 70 10.49 -2.28 -11.21
N GLY A 71 11.01 -3.21 -10.40
CA GLY A 71 10.35 -4.46 -10.04
C GLY A 71 9.16 -4.34 -9.08
N HIS A 72 8.99 -3.22 -8.38
CA HIS A 72 7.95 -3.00 -7.37
C HIS A 72 6.82 -2.06 -7.83
N GLY A 73 6.73 -1.74 -9.13
CA GLY A 73 5.65 -0.92 -9.69
C GLY A 73 4.24 -1.52 -9.61
N THR A 74 4.07 -2.63 -8.89
CA THR A 74 2.78 -3.26 -8.54
C THR A 74 2.55 -3.31 -7.02
N MET A 75 3.37 -2.62 -6.23
CA MET A 75 3.25 -2.51 -4.78
C MET A 75 2.98 -1.07 -4.38
N ALA A 76 2.17 -0.88 -3.34
CA ALA A 76 2.03 0.39 -2.66
C ALA A 76 2.92 0.43 -1.42
N TYR A 77 3.56 1.55 -1.11
CA TYR A 77 4.52 1.65 0.00
C TYR A 77 3.97 2.35 1.24
N ALA A 78 4.43 1.89 2.40
CA ALA A 78 4.30 2.59 3.69
C ALA A 78 5.52 2.31 4.56
N THR A 79 5.60 2.93 5.73
CA THR A 79 6.64 2.70 6.74
C THR A 79 6.05 2.54 8.12
N GLY A 80 6.77 1.91 9.05
CA GLY A 80 6.35 1.72 10.44
C GLY A 80 6.46 2.95 11.34
N THR A 81 7.10 4.04 10.88
CA THR A 81 7.32 5.25 11.69
C THR A 81 6.83 6.52 10.99
N GLU A 82 6.40 7.50 11.78
CA GLU A 82 5.92 8.79 11.26
C GLU A 82 7.07 9.59 10.62
N ASP A 83 8.25 9.58 11.27
CA ASP A 83 9.46 10.27 10.80
C ASP A 83 9.90 9.79 9.42
N ASP A 84 9.90 8.47 9.19
CA ASP A 84 10.21 7.92 7.88
C ASP A 84 9.12 8.30 6.86
N GLY A 85 7.85 8.39 7.29
CA GLY A 85 6.76 8.87 6.43
C GLY A 85 7.05 10.28 5.91
N TRP A 86 7.52 11.18 6.78
CA TRP A 86 7.90 12.54 6.39
C TRP A 86 9.12 12.57 5.48
N ARG A 87 10.16 11.76 5.78
CA ARG A 87 11.32 11.61 4.87
C ARG A 87 10.89 11.17 3.48
N TRP A 88 9.98 10.20 3.37
CA TRP A 88 9.43 9.75 2.10
C TRP A 88 8.58 10.82 1.42
N ALA A 89 7.80 11.62 2.16
CA ALA A 89 7.05 12.74 1.61
C ALA A 89 7.96 13.84 1.05
N GLU A 90 9.06 14.17 1.72
CA GLU A 90 10.08 15.12 1.23
C GLU A 90 10.79 14.58 -0.01
N LEU A 91 11.13 13.29 -0.03
CA LEU A 91 11.69 12.65 -1.23
C LEU A 91 10.71 12.68 -2.39
N ALA A 92 9.43 12.41 -2.15
CA ALA A 92 8.36 12.54 -3.14
C ALA A 92 8.31 13.97 -3.68
N TRP A 93 8.29 14.96 -2.79
CA TRP A 93 8.25 16.37 -3.16
C TRP A 93 9.41 16.80 -4.05
N ASN A 94 10.65 16.47 -3.67
CA ASN A 94 11.86 16.75 -4.44
C ASN A 94 11.90 16.10 -5.83
N ASN A 95 11.01 15.13 -6.10
CA ASN A 95 10.92 14.39 -7.36
C ASN A 95 9.66 14.73 -8.18
N THR A 96 8.81 15.63 -7.68
CA THR A 96 7.60 16.09 -8.36
C THR A 96 7.74 17.53 -8.83
N ASP A 97 6.97 17.91 -9.85
CA ASP A 97 6.97 19.28 -10.39
C ASP A 97 6.03 20.23 -9.60
N GLY A 98 5.53 19.79 -8.44
CA GLY A 98 4.65 20.58 -7.56
C GLY A 98 3.92 19.75 -6.51
N GLY A 99 3.21 20.45 -5.62
CA GLY A 99 2.50 19.88 -4.47
C GLY A 99 3.33 19.96 -3.19
N ARG A 100 2.68 19.88 -2.03
CA ARG A 100 3.34 19.99 -0.72
C ARG A 100 3.47 18.59 -0.09
N PRO A 101 4.59 18.25 0.58
CA PRO A 101 4.73 16.97 1.27
C PRO A 101 3.62 16.75 2.31
N ARG A 102 3.12 15.52 2.37
CA ARG A 102 2.03 15.06 3.25
C ARG A 102 2.34 13.66 3.75
N VAL A 103 1.89 13.39 4.97
CA VAL A 103 1.93 12.06 5.55
C VAL A 103 0.53 11.67 6.00
N TYR A 104 0.17 10.43 5.72
CA TYR A 104 -1.07 9.82 6.12
C TYR A 104 -0.78 8.61 6.99
N GLU A 105 -1.52 8.47 8.09
CA GLU A 105 -1.62 7.18 8.77
C GLU A 105 -2.52 6.28 7.94
N VAL A 106 -2.06 5.06 7.70
CA VAL A 106 -2.74 4.11 6.81
C VAL A 106 -2.88 2.74 7.47
N GLU A 107 -3.86 1.98 6.99
CA GLU A 107 -4.03 0.57 7.30
C GLU A 107 -3.90 -0.28 6.03
N PRO A 108 -3.40 -1.51 6.11
CA PRO A 108 -3.30 -2.37 4.94
C PRO A 108 -4.70 -2.84 4.50
N VAL A 109 -5.00 -2.73 3.20
CA VAL A 109 -6.25 -3.30 2.63
C VAL A 109 -6.19 -4.84 2.61
N GLY A 110 -4.98 -5.41 2.57
CA GLY A 110 -4.74 -6.84 2.53
C GLY A 110 -3.39 -7.24 3.14
N ALA A 111 -2.77 -8.28 2.57
CA ALA A 111 -1.43 -8.66 2.98
C ALA A 111 -0.41 -7.57 2.63
N TRP A 112 0.63 -7.45 3.47
CA TRP A 112 1.79 -6.61 3.21
C TRP A 112 3.07 -7.41 3.49
N LEU A 113 4.18 -6.92 2.96
CA LEU A 113 5.51 -7.52 3.04
C LEU A 113 6.50 -6.46 3.50
N GLY A 114 7.56 -6.86 4.18
CA GLY A 114 8.70 -5.99 4.38
C GLY A 114 9.40 -5.69 3.06
N ASP A 115 9.94 -4.48 2.90
CA ASP A 115 10.89 -4.15 1.83
C ASP A 115 12.33 -4.46 2.26
N ASP A 116 12.86 -5.59 1.80
CA ASP A 116 14.18 -6.09 2.19
C ASP A 116 15.35 -5.35 1.51
N GLU A 117 15.06 -4.35 0.66
CA GLU A 117 16.11 -3.52 0.07
C GLU A 117 16.66 -2.51 1.10
N ASP A 118 17.85 -2.85 1.60
CA ASP A 118 18.59 -2.18 2.67
C ASP A 118 19.27 -0.88 2.21
N ASP A 119 18.55 0.00 1.51
CA ASP A 119 19.17 1.17 0.89
C ASP A 119 19.34 2.38 1.83
N ALA A 120 18.73 2.38 3.03
CA ALA A 120 18.87 3.51 3.97
C ALA A 120 18.54 3.22 5.44
N GLY A 121 18.41 1.97 5.87
CA GLY A 121 17.84 1.66 7.19
C GLY A 121 16.38 2.08 7.35
N SER A 122 15.68 2.31 6.23
CA SER A 122 14.25 2.61 6.19
C SER A 122 13.46 1.33 6.47
N LEU A 123 12.52 1.41 7.40
CA LEU A 123 11.64 0.29 7.73
C LEU A 123 10.40 0.29 6.83
N ALA A 124 10.63 0.25 5.52
CA ALA A 124 9.57 0.25 4.53
C ALA A 124 8.84 -1.10 4.47
N VAL A 125 7.57 -1.02 4.13
CA VAL A 125 6.67 -2.14 3.88
C VAL A 125 5.90 -1.89 2.59
N MET A 126 5.52 -2.97 1.92
CA MET A 126 4.89 -2.99 0.61
C MET A 126 3.59 -3.78 0.65
N SER A 127 2.55 -3.28 -0.03
CA SER A 127 1.27 -3.96 -0.15
C SER A 127 0.87 -4.12 -1.62
N PRO A 128 0.68 -5.36 -2.14
CA PRO A 128 0.11 -5.58 -3.48
C PRO A 128 -1.38 -5.21 -3.55
N HIS A 129 -2.04 -5.05 -2.40
CA HIS A 129 -3.46 -4.71 -2.31
C HIS A 129 -3.70 -3.22 -2.04
N GLY A 130 -2.64 -2.45 -1.80
CA GLY A 130 -2.75 -1.05 -1.41
C GLY A 130 -2.94 -0.84 0.09
N TRP A 131 -3.19 0.43 0.42
CA TRP A 131 -3.40 0.95 1.76
C TRP A 131 -4.70 1.72 1.81
N ARG A 132 -5.31 1.85 2.99
CA ARG A 132 -6.45 2.75 3.22
C ARG A 132 -6.02 3.86 4.16
N VAL A 133 -6.35 5.10 3.81
CA VAL A 133 -6.09 6.27 4.64
C VAL A 133 -6.97 6.23 5.89
N VAL A 134 -6.32 6.25 7.05
CA VAL A 134 -6.98 6.35 8.35
C VAL A 134 -7.15 7.82 8.75
N ARG A 135 -6.12 8.65 8.52
CA ARG A 135 -6.15 10.10 8.77
C ARG A 135 -4.91 10.79 8.22
N ALA A 136 -4.99 12.10 8.03
CA ALA A 136 -3.83 12.95 7.83
C ALA A 136 -2.99 13.08 9.12
N VAL A 137 -1.67 13.11 8.96
CA VAL A 137 -0.71 13.47 10.01
C VAL A 137 -0.45 14.97 9.95
N GLY A 138 -0.37 15.61 11.11
CA GLY A 138 -0.11 17.03 11.20
C GLY A 138 1.29 17.37 10.67
N PHE A 139 1.39 18.45 9.90
CA PHE A 139 2.67 18.89 9.34
C PHE A 139 3.68 19.22 10.45
N PRO A 140 4.96 18.79 10.35
CA PRO A 140 5.93 18.99 11.42
C PRO A 140 6.16 20.49 11.63
N PRO A 141 6.06 21.01 12.86
CA PRO A 141 6.24 22.44 13.14
C PRO A 141 7.65 22.93 12.79
N GLU A 142 8.67 22.07 12.85
CA GLU A 142 10.05 22.35 12.48
C GLU A 142 10.28 22.53 10.98
N TRP A 143 9.40 21.98 10.14
CA TRP A 143 9.42 22.15 8.68
C TRP A 143 8.69 23.42 8.25
N GLY A 144 8.47 24.37 9.16
CA GLY A 144 7.62 25.54 8.96
C GLY A 144 7.79 26.27 7.61
N GLY A 145 6.72 26.95 7.19
CA GLY A 145 6.63 27.66 5.92
C GLY A 145 5.17 27.95 5.61
N GLU A 146 4.90 28.96 4.80
CA GLU A 146 3.56 29.21 4.26
C GLU A 146 3.27 28.20 3.14
N ASP A 147 2.00 27.93 2.81
CA ASP A 147 1.65 26.99 1.73
C ASP A 147 2.33 27.35 0.40
N ALA A 148 2.57 28.66 0.17
CA ALA A 148 3.25 29.19 -1.01
C ALA A 148 4.76 28.83 -1.09
N ASP A 149 5.39 28.43 0.02
CA ASP A 149 6.79 28.00 0.02
C ASP A 149 6.97 26.59 -0.58
N TRP A 150 5.85 25.90 -0.86
CA TRP A 150 5.80 24.51 -1.32
C TRP A 150 5.12 24.33 -2.68
N GLU A 151 4.70 25.43 -3.33
CA GLU A 151 4.05 25.45 -4.66
C GLU A 151 5.05 25.36 -5.82
#